data_AF-A0A380HB50-F1
#
_entry.id   AF-A0A380HB50-F1
#
_cell.length_a   1.000
_cell.length_b   1.000
_cell.length_c   1.000
_cell.angle_alpha   90.00
_cell.angle_beta   90.00
_cell.angle_gamma   90.00
#
_symmetry.space_group_name_H-M   'P 1'
#
loop_
_entity.id
_entity.type
_entity.pdbx_description
1 polymer ?
#
loop_
_entity_poly.entity_id
_entity_poly.type
_entity_poly.pdbx_seq_one_letter_code
_entity_poly.pdbx_strand_id
1 'polypeptide(L)'
;MNRNELFERLTRLERNVNQLTEDMIELKDLAVELVEDNVALQVENENLKRLMDKTEQATDNNQERNHSKNIKMPSPSKDNLAMLYREGFHICKGELFGKHRYGEDCLLCLNVLSD
;
A
#
# COMPACT_ATOMS: atom_id res chain seq x y z
N MET A 1 26.30 45.99 29.79
CA MET A 1 25.36 45.75 28.67
C MET A 1 24.49 46.97 28.52
N ASN A 2 24.48 47.57 27.33
CA ASN A 2 23.61 48.70 27.02
C ASN A 2 22.21 48.18 26.63
N ARG A 3 21.16 48.98 26.85
CA ARG A 3 19.76 48.60 26.55
C ARG A 3 19.61 48.11 25.11
N ASN A 4 20.25 48.79 24.16
CA ASN A 4 20.18 48.44 22.73
C ASN A 4 20.83 47.08 22.44
N GLU A 5 21.94 46.75 23.09
CA GLU A 5 22.63 45.47 22.92
C GLU A 5 21.76 44.29 23.43
N LEU A 6 20.99 44.53 24.51
CA LEU A 6 20.07 43.54 25.06
C LEU A 6 18.88 43.30 24.10
N PHE A 7 18.33 44.37 23.51
CA PHE A 7 17.29 44.27 22.49
C PHE A 7 17.76 43.53 21.24
N GLU A 8 18.95 43.83 20.72
CA GLU A 8 19.51 43.11 19.57
C GLU A 8 19.72 41.62 19.85
N ARG A 9 20.21 41.28 21.04
CA ARG A 9 20.33 39.88 21.47
C ARG A 9 18.98 39.19 21.56
N LEU A 10 17.96 39.87 22.08
CA LEU A 10 16.60 39.33 22.19
C LEU A 10 15.99 39.07 20.81
N THR A 11 16.07 40.05 19.89
CA THR A 11 15.57 39.89 18.52
C THR A 11 16.31 38.80 17.76
N ARG A 12 17.62 38.65 17.97
CA ARG A 12 18.38 37.53 17.38
C ARG A 12 17.92 36.18 17.94
N LEU A 13 17.68 36.10 19.24
CA LEU A 13 17.18 34.88 19.87
C LEU A 13 15.80 34.52 19.31
N GLU A 14 14.90 35.50 19.18
CA GLU A 14 13.57 35.33 18.59
C GLU A 14 13.64 34.79 17.16
N ARG A 15 14.49 35.37 16.31
CA ARG A 15 14.71 34.86 14.94
C ARG A 15 15.23 33.43 14.93
N ASN A 16 16.18 33.10 15.80
CA ASN A 16 16.71 31.75 15.88
C ASN A 16 15.65 30.74 16.33
N VAL A 17 14.77 31.11 17.25
CA VAL A 17 13.66 30.26 17.69
C VAL A 17 12.70 30.04 16.52
N ASN A 18 12.35 31.09 15.79
CA ASN A 18 11.46 30.97 14.63
C ASN A 18 12.07 30.07 13.54
N GLN A 19 13.36 30.24 13.23
CA GLN A 19 14.05 29.35 12.29
C GLN A 19 14.02 27.89 12.77
N LEU A 20 14.32 27.67 14.05
CA LEU A 20 14.31 26.31 14.61
C LEU A 20 12.91 25.66 14.54
N THR A 21 11.85 26.46 14.69
CA THR A 21 10.48 25.96 14.53
C THR A 21 10.13 25.64 13.08
N GLU A 22 10.62 26.43 12.12
CA GLU A 22 10.44 26.16 10.69
C GLU A 22 11.18 24.85 10.30
N ASP A 23 12.44 24.72 10.70
CA ASP A 23 13.24 23.51 10.48
C ASP A 23 12.58 22.26 11.09
N MET A 24 11.93 22.41 12.26
CA MET A 24 11.17 21.33 12.89
C MET A 24 9.94 20.90 12.09
N ILE A 25 9.24 21.86 11.47
CA ILE A 25 8.08 21.57 10.63
C ILE A 25 8.53 20.81 9.38
N GLU A 26 9.58 21.26 8.71
CA GLU A 26 10.15 20.59 7.54
C GLU A 26 10.61 19.16 7.88
N LEU A 27 11.30 18.99 9.01
CA LEU A 27 11.74 17.67 9.45
C LEU A 27 10.58 16.73 9.77
N LYS A 28 9.49 17.26 10.34
CA LYS A 28 8.28 16.49 10.61
C LYS A 28 7.62 16.03 9.31
N ASP A 29 7.56 16.88 8.29
CA ASP A 29 6.98 16.52 7.00
C ASP A 29 7.83 15.44 6.30
N LEU A 30 9.16 15.57 6.30
CA LEU A 30 10.08 14.53 5.82
C LEU A 30 9.94 13.20 6.58
N ALA A 31 9.74 13.27 7.90
CA ALA A 31 9.53 12.06 8.70
C ALA A 31 8.23 11.35 8.35
N VAL A 32 7.16 12.08 8.02
CA VAL A 32 5.90 11.49 7.56
C VAL A 32 6.10 10.76 6.24
N GLU A 33 6.72 11.42 5.26
CA GLU A 33 7.02 10.81 3.95
C GLU A 33 7.85 9.52 4.11
N LEU A 34 8.89 9.55 4.93
CA LEU A 34 9.73 8.38 5.18
C LEU A 34 8.96 7.22 5.85
N VAL A 35 8.03 7.53 6.73
CA VAL A 35 7.18 6.50 7.38
C VAL A 35 6.22 5.89 6.36
N GLU A 36 5.60 6.69 5.51
CA GLU A 36 4.71 6.21 4.45
C GLU A 36 5.46 5.28 3.48
N ASP A 37 6.64 5.67 3.02
CA ASP A 37 7.51 4.85 2.18
C ASP A 37 7.91 3.55 2.88
N ASN A 38 8.24 3.61 4.18
CA ASN A 38 8.61 2.42 4.94
C ASN A 38 7.45 1.43 5.02
N VAL A 39 6.23 1.91 5.28
CA VAL A 39 5.03 1.06 5.32
C VAL A 39 4.76 0.44 3.95
N ALA A 40 4.88 1.20 2.87
CA ALA A 40 4.72 0.70 1.51
C ALA A 40 5.72 -0.44 1.21
N LEU A 41 7.01 -0.23 1.55
CA LEU A 41 8.06 -1.22 1.38
C LEU A 41 7.84 -2.46 2.25
N GLN A 42 7.36 -2.31 3.48
CA GLN A 42 7.03 -3.44 4.35
C GLN A 42 5.94 -4.32 3.73
N VAL A 43 4.87 -3.71 3.20
CA VAL A 43 3.78 -4.42 2.52
C VAL A 43 4.28 -5.15 1.28
N GLU A 44 5.14 -4.51 0.47
CA GLU A 44 5.73 -5.15 -0.70
C GLU A 44 6.60 -6.36 -0.31
N ASN A 45 7.43 -6.21 0.73
CA ASN A 45 8.28 -7.28 1.24
C ASN A 45 7.45 -8.47 1.74
N GLU A 46 6.36 -8.22 2.48
CA GLU A 46 5.42 -9.27 2.89
C GLU A 46 4.79 -9.99 1.70
N ASN A 47 4.38 -9.25 0.66
CA ASN A 47 3.82 -9.83 -0.55
C ASN A 47 4.84 -10.70 -1.29
N LEU A 48 6.09 -10.25 -1.40
CA LEU A 48 7.18 -11.01 -1.99
C LEU A 48 7.45 -12.31 -1.21
N LYS A 49 7.52 -12.24 0.13
CA LYS A 49 7.66 -13.43 0.97
C LYS A 49 6.52 -14.43 0.74
N ARG A 50 5.27 -13.96 0.72
CA ARG A 50 4.10 -14.81 0.42
C ARG A 50 4.19 -15.46 -0.96
N LEU A 51 4.71 -14.77 -1.97
CA LEU A 51 4.94 -15.33 -3.31
C LEU A 51 6.02 -16.40 -3.30
N MET A 52 7.11 -16.17 -2.57
CA MET A 52 8.20 -17.15 -2.39
C MET A 52 7.70 -18.40 -1.67
N ASP A 53 7.00 -18.24 -0.53
CA ASP A 53 6.42 -19.36 0.23
C ASP A 53 5.45 -20.20 -0.61
N LYS A 54 4.61 -19.55 -1.43
CA LYS A 54 3.71 -20.24 -2.38
C LYS A 54 4.49 -21.00 -3.46
N THR A 55 5.60 -20.45 -3.93
CA THR A 55 6.44 -21.10 -4.94
C THR A 55 7.16 -22.31 -4.35
N GLU A 56 7.67 -22.20 -3.12
CA GLU A 56 8.32 -23.29 -2.40
C GLU A 56 7.33 -24.43 -2.06
N GLN A 57 6.12 -24.10 -1.62
CA GLN A 57 5.06 -25.10 -1.42
C GLN A 57 4.61 -25.78 -2.72
N ALA A 58 4.70 -25.10 -3.87
CA ALA A 58 4.43 -25.70 -5.17
C ALA A 58 5.57 -26.63 -5.64
N THR A 59 6.82 -26.41 -5.18
CA THR A 59 7.95 -27.30 -5.48
C THR A 59 8.00 -28.53 -4.58
N ASP A 60 7.57 -28.43 -3.31
CA ASP A 60 7.61 -29.55 -2.36
C ASP A 60 6.46 -30.55 -2.55
N ASN A 61 5.30 -30.09 -3.05
CA ASN A 61 4.16 -30.96 -3.39
C ASN A 61 4.31 -31.72 -4.72
N ASN A 62 5.42 -31.56 -5.44
CA ASN A 62 5.66 -32.22 -6.73
C ASN A 62 6.45 -33.54 -6.64
N GLN A 63 6.83 -33.99 -5.42
CA GLN A 63 7.47 -35.30 -5.24
C GLN A 63 6.48 -36.42 -4.89
N GLU A 64 5.26 -36.11 -4.44
CA GLU A 64 4.24 -37.12 -4.13
C GLU A 64 2.86 -36.74 -4.66
N ARG A 65 2.62 -36.96 -5.96
CA ARG A 65 1.28 -37.22 -6.52
C ARG A 65 1.36 -37.57 -8.01
N ASN A 66 1.86 -38.78 -8.27
CA ASN A 66 1.33 -39.54 -9.39
C ASN A 66 -0.15 -39.79 -9.13
N HIS A 67 -0.97 -39.56 -10.16
CA HIS A 67 -2.42 -39.79 -10.23
C HIS A 67 -3.36 -38.74 -9.60
N SER A 68 -4.02 -38.01 -10.53
CA SER A 68 -5.46 -37.67 -10.55
C SER A 68 -5.82 -36.20 -10.35
N LYS A 69 -6.47 -35.68 -11.40
CA LYS A 69 -7.34 -34.51 -11.50
C LYS A 69 -6.63 -33.14 -11.51
N ASN A 70 -6.43 -32.70 -12.74
CA ASN A 70 -6.62 -31.34 -13.26
C ASN A 70 -7.42 -30.41 -12.33
N ILE A 71 -6.77 -29.84 -11.31
CA ILE A 71 -7.28 -28.69 -10.57
C ILE A 71 -6.51 -27.51 -11.15
N LYS A 72 -7.17 -26.78 -12.05
CA LYS A 72 -6.71 -25.47 -12.51
C LYS A 72 -6.61 -24.58 -11.28
N MET A 73 -5.42 -24.41 -10.71
CA MET A 73 -5.18 -23.36 -9.72
C MET A 73 -5.51 -22.03 -10.41
N PRO A 74 -6.47 -21.23 -9.90
CA PRO A 74 -6.72 -19.91 -10.44
C PRO A 74 -5.43 -19.10 -10.36
N SER A 75 -5.12 -18.36 -11.42
CA SER A 75 -3.95 -17.49 -11.41
C SER A 75 -4.09 -16.47 -10.27
N PRO A 76 -3.00 -16.09 -9.59
CA PRO A 76 -3.02 -15.12 -8.48
C PRO A 76 -3.73 -13.79 -8.81
N SER A 77 -3.80 -13.44 -10.10
CA SER A 77 -4.55 -12.30 -10.62
C SER A 77 -6.07 -12.42 -10.44
N LYS A 78 -6.66 -13.62 -10.54
CA LYS A 78 -8.10 -13.83 -10.34
C LYS A 78 -8.51 -13.71 -8.88
N ASP A 79 -7.65 -14.18 -7.97
CA ASP A 79 -7.90 -14.07 -6.53
C ASP A 79 -7.93 -12.61 -6.07
N ASN A 80 -7.02 -11.78 -6.60
CA ASN A 80 -7.01 -10.35 -6.34
C ASN A 80 -8.26 -9.65 -6.88
N LEU A 81 -8.69 -9.98 -8.11
CA LEU A 81 -9.94 -9.48 -8.68
C LEU A 81 -11.16 -9.89 -7.84
N ALA A 82 -11.19 -11.12 -7.33
CA ALA A 82 -12.24 -11.61 -6.45
C ALA A 82 -12.26 -10.89 -5.09
N MET A 83 -11.10 -10.45 -4.59
CA MET A 83 -11.01 -9.65 -3.36
C MET A 83 -11.56 -8.24 -3.56
N LEU A 84 -11.12 -7.54 -4.62
CA LEU A 84 -11.64 -6.22 -4.99
C LEU A 84 -13.16 -6.24 -5.22
N TYR A 85 -13.67 -7.29 -5.85
CA TYR A 85 -15.11 -7.49 -6.01
C TYR A 85 -15.82 -7.62 -4.66
N ARG A 86 -15.29 -8.41 -3.71
CA ARG A 86 -15.86 -8.58 -2.36
C ARG A 86 -15.83 -7.31 -1.53
N GLU A 87 -14.82 -6.47 -1.71
CA GLU A 87 -14.71 -5.14 -1.09
C GLU A 87 -15.70 -4.13 -1.68
N GLY A 88 -16.44 -4.52 -2.72
CA GLY A 88 -17.48 -3.70 -3.31
C GLY A 88 -17.02 -2.90 -4.52
N PHE A 89 -15.88 -3.21 -5.14
CA PHE A 89 -15.43 -2.52 -6.36
C PHE A 89 -15.82 -3.27 -7.63
N HIS A 90 -16.09 -2.51 -8.69
CA HIS A 90 -16.26 -3.06 -10.03
C HIS A 90 -14.91 -3.44 -10.66
N ILE A 91 -14.82 -4.65 -11.21
CA ILE A 91 -13.63 -5.21 -11.87
C ILE A 91 -13.84 -5.46 -13.38
N CYS A 92 -15.01 -5.11 -13.90
CA CYS A 92 -15.35 -5.26 -15.31
C CYS A 92 -14.68 -4.19 -16.18
N LYS A 93 -14.35 -4.56 -17.43
CA LYS A 93 -13.84 -3.61 -18.43
C LYS A 93 -14.92 -2.56 -18.75
N GLY A 94 -14.58 -1.27 -18.66
CA GLY A 94 -15.49 -0.15 -18.97
C GLY A 94 -15.42 0.99 -17.95
N GLU A 95 -16.35 1.95 -18.07
CA GLU A 95 -16.42 3.20 -17.28
C GLU A 95 -16.64 3.02 -15.76
N LEU A 96 -16.96 1.79 -15.34
CA LEU A 96 -17.21 1.46 -13.95
C LEU A 96 -16.01 0.83 -13.26
N PHE A 97 -14.92 0.50 -13.97
CA PHE A 97 -13.75 -0.14 -13.37
C PHE A 97 -13.22 0.68 -12.17
N GLY A 98 -13.07 0.02 -11.02
CA GLY A 98 -12.61 0.64 -9.77
C GLY A 98 -13.64 1.49 -9.02
N LYS A 99 -14.89 1.64 -9.51
CA LYS A 99 -15.95 2.35 -8.78
C LYS A 99 -16.61 1.43 -7.74
N HIS A 100 -17.08 2.05 -6.65
CA HIS A 100 -17.77 1.36 -5.57
C HIS A 100 -19.21 0.98 -5.96
N ARG A 101 -19.64 -0.23 -5.57
CA ARG A 101 -20.96 -0.82 -5.79
C ARG A 101 -21.90 -0.39 -4.67
N TYR A 102 -23.10 0.00 -5.01
CA TYR A 102 -24.15 0.35 -4.02
C TYR A 102 -25.07 -0.85 -3.72
N GLY A 103 -24.51 -2.06 -3.68
CA GLY A 103 -25.20 -3.28 -3.22
C GLY A 103 -25.76 -4.22 -4.30
N GLU A 104 -25.67 -3.87 -5.59
CA GLU A 104 -26.09 -4.77 -6.68
C GLU A 104 -24.92 -5.58 -7.28
N ASP A 105 -25.21 -6.83 -7.65
CA ASP A 105 -24.23 -7.70 -8.30
C ASP A 105 -24.10 -7.37 -9.79
N CYS A 106 -22.86 -7.08 -10.20
CA CYS A 106 -22.55 -6.75 -11.59
C CYS A 106 -22.29 -8.02 -12.39
N LEU A 107 -23.21 -8.36 -13.31
CA LEU A 107 -23.09 -9.49 -14.26
C LEU A 107 -21.76 -9.48 -15.02
N LEU A 108 -21.25 -8.31 -15.40
CA LEU A 108 -19.97 -8.20 -16.10
C LEU A 108 -18.78 -8.54 -15.20
N CYS A 109 -18.84 -8.19 -13.90
CA CYS A 109 -17.79 -8.57 -12.94
C CYS A 109 -17.80 -10.08 -12.69
N LEU A 110 -18.99 -10.69 -12.63
CA LEU A 110 -19.14 -12.14 -12.51
C LEU A 110 -18.56 -12.88 -13.72
N ASN A 111 -18.77 -12.37 -14.93
CA ASN A 111 -18.16 -12.94 -16.14
C ASN A 111 -16.62 -12.92 -16.06
N VAL A 112 -16.02 -11.82 -15.61
CA VAL A 112 -14.56 -11.70 -15.42
C VAL A 112 -14.01 -12.71 -14.40
N LEU A 113 -14.80 -13.09 -13.40
CA LEU A 113 -14.41 -14.10 -12.40
C LEU A 113 -14.68 -15.55 -12.85
N SER A 114 -15.58 -15.73 -13.81
CA SER A 114 -16.00 -17.04 -14.32
C SER A 114 -15.11 -17.54 -15.47
N ASP A 115 -14.58 -16.61 -16.28
CA ASP A 115 -13.52 -16.83 -17.27
C ASP A 115 -12.18 -17.11 -16.59
#